data_AF-A0A951VD15-F1
#
_entry.id   AF-A0A951VD15-F1
#
_cell.length_a   1.000
_cell.length_b   1.000
_cell.length_c   1.000
_cell.angle_alpha   90.00
_cell.angle_beta   90.00
_cell.angle_gamma   90.00
#
_symmetry.space_group_name_H-M   'P 1'
#
loop_
_entity.id
_entity.type
_entity.pdbx_description
1 polymer ?
#
loop_
_entity_poly.entity_id
_entity_poly.type
_entity_poly.pdbx_seq_one_letter_code
_entity_poly.pdbx_strand_id
1 'polypeptide(L)' 'MIKTKWKSEADLIVYVTKWKSEAVKNKGIWFFTDWKSEADRKIFFTEWKSEADLKVYFTTYKSEAGWQSRSKIYLMEKER' A
#
# COMPACT_ATOMS: atom_id res chain seq x y z
N MET A 1 -9.47 -0.99 -0.57
CA MET A 1 -8.62 -0.20 0.36
C MET A 1 -9.25 1.15 0.62
N ILE A 2 -8.99 1.77 1.78
CA ILE A 2 -9.45 3.12 2.09
C ILE A 2 -8.27 4.00 2.50
N LYS A 3 -8.32 5.29 2.13
CA LYS A 3 -7.29 6.27 2.51
C LYS A 3 -7.66 6.89 3.85
N THR A 4 -6.77 6.83 4.84
CA THR A 4 -6.90 7.59 6.08
C THR A 4 -6.04 8.85 6.04
N LYS A 5 -6.47 9.88 6.78
CA LYS A 5 -5.70 11.11 7.00
C LYS A 5 -4.72 10.98 8.17
N TRP A 6 -4.86 9.94 8.99
CA TRP A 6 -4.10 9.77 10.22
C TRP A 6 -3.16 8.58 10.13
N LYS A 7 -1.85 8.84 10.27
CA LYS A 7 -0.82 7.80 10.29
C LYS A 7 -1.04 6.75 11.38
N SER A 8 -1.63 7.13 12.52
CA SER A 8 -1.91 6.22 13.63
C SER A 8 -3.02 5.20 13.34
N GLU A 9 -3.90 5.48 12.37
CA GLU A 9 -5.02 4.60 12.03
C GLU A 9 -4.73 3.64 10.88
N ALA A 10 -3.57 3.81 10.22
CA ALA A 10 -3.23 3.05 9.04
C ALA A 10 -2.76 1.65 9.40
N ASP A 11 -3.10 0.69 8.53
CA ASP A 11 -2.54 -0.65 8.57
C ASP A 11 -1.18 -0.67 7.84
N LEU A 12 -1.06 0.17 6.81
CA LEU A 12 0.12 0.29 5.96
C LEU A 12 0.37 1.77 5.63
N ILE A 13 1.60 2.22 5.87
CA ILE A 13 2.09 3.52 5.41
C ILE A 13 2.75 3.33 4.06
N VAL A 14 2.25 4.04 3.05
CA VAL A 14 2.68 3.94 1.66
C VAL A 14 3.46 5.17 1.27
N TYR A 15 4.70 4.96 0.80
CA TYR A 15 5.45 5.96 0.06
C TYR A 15 5.37 5.67 -1.43
N VAL A 16 4.99 6.67 -2.23
CA VAL A 16 4.93 6.53 -3.68
C VAL A 16 6.25 7.01 -4.29
N THR A 17 7.00 6.07 -4.87
CA THR A 17 8.22 6.38 -5.61
C THR A 17 7.94 6.61 -7.09
N LYS A 18 8.83 7.35 -7.75
CA LYS A 18 8.90 7.48 -9.22
C LYS A 18 9.69 6.34 -9.89
N TRP A 19 10.39 5.52 -9.11
CA TRP A 19 11.31 4.50 -9.62
C TRP A 19 10.81 3.10 -9.30
N LYS A 20 10.45 2.32 -10.32
CA LYS A 20 10.00 0.92 -10.17
C LYS A 20 10.99 0.05 -9.38
N SER A 21 12.29 0.27 -9.57
CA SER A 21 13.36 -0.45 -8.87
C SER A 21 13.38 -0.24 -7.36
N GLU A 22 12.71 0.80 -6.83
CA GLU A 22 12.58 1.03 -5.39
C GLU A 22 11.32 0.39 -4.80
N ALA A 23 10.29 0.17 -5.61
CA ALA A 23 9.04 -0.47 -5.23
C ALA A 23 9.17 -1.99 -5.16
N VAL A 24 10.11 -2.46 -4.33
CA VAL A 24 10.43 -3.88 -4.21
C VAL A 24 9.81 -4.44 -2.95
N LYS A 25 9.15 -5.60 -3.10
CA LYS A 25 8.56 -6.39 -2.03
C LYS A 25 7.36 -5.69 -1.36
N ASN A 26 6.81 -6.38 -0.37
CA ASN A 26 5.70 -5.90 0.44
C ASN A 26 6.17 -4.98 1.59
N LYS A 27 6.90 -3.90 1.28
CA LYS A 27 7.53 -2.99 2.27
C LYS A 27 6.88 -1.61 2.41
N GLY A 28 5.76 -1.36 1.74
CA GLY A 28 5.09 -0.05 1.76
C GLY A 28 5.71 0.99 0.84
N ILE A 29 6.62 0.62 -0.06
CA ILE A 29 7.10 1.49 -1.14
C ILE A 29 6.39 1.06 -2.41
N TRP A 30 5.58 1.95 -2.99
CA TRP A 30 4.74 1.63 -4.15
C TRP A 30 5.12 2.47 -5.36
N PHE A 31 4.99 1.86 -6.53
CA PHE A 31 5.10 2.52 -7.82
C PHE A 31 3.77 2.30 -8.56
N PHE A 32 3.12 3.38 -8.98
CA PHE A 32 1.90 3.29 -9.78
C PHE A 32 2.26 3.29 -11.26
N THR A 33 1.67 2.35 -12.00
CA THR A 33 1.76 2.25 -13.45
C THR A 33 0.36 2.06 -14.00
N ASP A 34 0.10 2.66 -15.17
CA ASP A 34 -1.17 2.48 -15.89
C ASP A 34 -1.18 1.14 -16.66
N TRP A 35 -0.02 0.51 -16.82
CA TRP A 35 0.15 -0.73 -17.57
C TRP A 35 -0.11 -1.94 -16.68
N LYS A 36 -1.26 -2.59 -16.88
CA LYS A 36 -1.65 -3.80 -16.13
C LYS A 36 -0.60 -4.93 -16.20
N SER A 37 0.14 -5.05 -17.31
CA SER A 37 1.20 -6.05 -17.48
C SER A 37 2.43 -5.80 -16.60
N GLU A 38 2.66 -4.56 -16.18
CA GLU A 38 3.77 -4.18 -15.31
C GLU A 38 3.41 -4.20 -13.82
N ALA A 39 2.12 -4.18 -13.51
CA ALA A 39 1.60 -4.12 -12.16
C ALA A 39 1.66 -5.48 -11.48
N ASP A 40 2.38 -5.56 -10.36
CA ASP A 40 2.37 -6.76 -9.50
C ASP A 40 0.99 -7.02 -8.88
N ARG A 41 0.23 -5.94 -8.63
CA ARG A 41 -1.07 -5.96 -7.95
C ARG A 41 -2.03 -4.95 -8.54
N LYS A 42 -3.31 -5.29 -8.52
CA LYS A 42 -4.40 -4.34 -8.75
C LYS A 42 -4.97 -3.90 -7.41
N ILE A 43 -5.23 -2.61 -7.30
CA ILE A 43 -5.62 -1.99 -6.05
C ILE A 43 -6.87 -1.15 -6.33
N PHE A 44 -7.88 -1.31 -5.49
CA PHE A 44 -9.12 -0.55 -5.57
C PHE A 44 -9.29 0.28 -4.31
N PHE A 45 -9.66 1.55 -4.48
CA PHE A 45 -9.98 2.45 -3.38
C PHE A 45 -11.50 2.59 -3.26
N THR A 46 -12.02 2.43 -2.05
CA THR A 46 -13.43 2.65 -1.70
C THR A 46 -13.52 3.77 -0.67
N GLU A 47 -14.66 4.44 -0.64
CA GLU A 47 -15.01 5.46 0.36
C GLU A 47 -15.63 4.83 1.62
N TRP A 48 -16.10 3.58 1.52
CA TRP A 48 -16.79 2.89 2.61
C TRP A 48 -15.82 2.04 3.41
N LYS A 49 -15.69 2.34 4.70
CA LYS A 49 -14.79 1.61 5.61
C LYS A 49 -15.13 0.11 5.71
N SER A 50 -16.41 -0.25 5.61
CA SER A 50 -16.89 -1.64 5.67
C SER A 50 -16.44 -2.48 4.48
N GLU A 51 -16.15 -1.86 3.33
CA GLU A 51 -15.71 -2.53 2.10
C GLU A 51 -14.18 -2.58 1.99
N ALA A 52 -13.46 -1.95 2.91
CA ALA A 52 -12.01 -1.85 2.84
C ALA A 52 -11.32 -2.89 3.72
N ASP A 53 -10.55 -3.78 3.11
CA ASP A 53 -9.72 -4.75 3.84
C ASP A 53 -8.54 -4.09 4.57
N LEU A 54 -7.99 -3.04 3.94
CA LEU A 54 -6.80 -2.31 4.38
C LEU A 54 -7.05 -0.81 4.41
N LYS A 55 -6.58 -0.18 5.49
CA LYS A 55 -6.43 1.28 5.60
C LYS A 55 -5.00 1.68 5.28
N VAL A 56 -4.84 2.64 4.37
CA VAL A 56 -3.52 3.16 4.00
C VAL A 56 -3.40 4.65 4.26
N TYR A 57 -2.21 5.04 4.70
CA TYR A 57 -1.79 6.42 4.79
C TYR A 57 -0.67 6.68 3.78
N PHE A 58 -0.80 7.72 2.96
CA PHE A 58 0.22 8.10 2.01
C PHE A 58 1.16 9.12 2.64
N THR A 59 2.45 8.78 2.73
CA THR A 59 3.50 9.68 3.22
C THR A 59 4.38 10.17 2.08
N THR A 60 4.98 11.35 2.26
CA THR A 60 6.04 11.89 1.41
C THR A 60 7.44 11.45 1.85
N TYR A 61 7.57 10.81 3.02
CA TYR A 61 8.85 10.39 3.58
C TYR A 61 9.05 8.87 3.44
N LYS A 62 10.02 8.46 2.61
CA LYS A 62 10.35 7.05 2.38
C LYS A 62 10.70 6.29 3.68
N SER A 63 11.32 6.95 4.65
CA SER A 63 11.70 6.36 5.94
C SER A 63 10.50 5.95 6.81
N GLU A 64 9.31 6.47 6.53
CA GLU A 64 8.09 6.14 7.28
C GLU A 64 7.29 5.00 6.64
N ALA A 65 7.65 4.60 5.42
CA ALA A 65 6.96 3.54 4.69
C ALA A 65 7.10 2.20 5.42
N GLY A 66 5.98 1.48 5.55
CA GLY A 66 5.97 0.18 6.20
C GLY A 66 4.64 -0.23 6.78
N TRP A 67 4.57 -1.51 7.16
CA TRP A 67 3.40 -2.09 7.80
C TRP A 67 3.34 -1.73 9.28
N GLN A 68 2.18 -1.24 9.71
CA GLN A 68 1.84 -1.09 11.13
C GLN A 68 1.09 -2.32 11.63
N SER A 69 0.18 -2.86 10.82
CA SER A 69 -0.62 -4.05 11.14
C SER A 69 0.00 -5.32 10.55
N ARG A 70 0.85 -6.00 11.34
CA ARG A 70 1.51 -7.25 10.89
C ARG A 70 0.53 -8.36 10.53
N SER A 71 -0.61 -8.43 11.21
CA SER A 71 -1.64 -9.43 10.96
C SER A 71 -2.26 -9.32 9.57
N LYS A 72 -2.10 -8.20 8.85
CA LYS A 72 -2.69 -7.97 7.53
C LYS A 72 -1.70 -8.04 6.36
N ILE A 73 -0.42 -8.27 6.64
CA ILE A 73 0.65 -8.30 5.63
C ILE A 73 0.31 -9.31 4.50
N TYR A 74 -0.26 -10.45 4.88
CA TYR A 74 -0.62 -11.55 3.98
C TYR A 74 -1.57 -11.11 2.84
N LEU A 75 -2.39 -10.08 3.05
CA LEU A 75 -3.32 -9.56 2.04
C LEU A 75 -2.61 -9.03 0.78
N MET A 76 -1.31 -8.74 0.89
CA MET A 76 -0.46 -8.25 -0.21
C MET A 76 0.66 -9.24 -0.58
N GLU A 77 0.77 -10.39 0.08
CA GLU A 77 1.74 -11.44 -0.26
C GLU A 77 1.24 -12.28 -1.44
N LYS A 78 2.15 -12.64 -2.36
CA LYS A 78 1.77 -13.47 -3.53
C LYS A 78 1.33 -14.83 -3.00
N GLU A 79 0.16 -15.30 -3.44
CA GLU A 79 -0.14 -16.73 -3.35
C GLU A 79 1.02 -17.45 -4.05
N ARG A 80 1.61 -18.42 -3.33
CA ARG A 80 2.69 -19.26 -3.83
C ARG A 80 2.18 -20.18 -4.93
#